data_AF-V6LWD1-F1
#
_entry.id   AF-V6LWD1-F1
#
_cell.length_a   1.000
_cell.length_b   1.000
_cell.length_c   1.000
_cell.angle_alpha   90.00
_cell.angle_beta   90.00
_cell.angle_gamma   90.00
#
_symmetry.space_group_name_H-M   'P 1'
#
loop_
_entity.id
_entity.type
_entity.pdbx_description
1 polymer ?
#
loop_
_entity_poly.entity_id
_entity_poly.type
_entity_poly.pdbx_seq_one_letter_code
_entity_poly.pdbx_strand_id
1 'polypeptide(L)'
;MGKEGKTCTYVCPTCSHTFQAPFQSSPKKCPNQTCASGMFSKMQRVVEKYNPQIRKVLKMTPEEEIDLEDLKKFCAEIFWNDVHLYQDRFTLDATLDRLISISLVDIPYNFN
;
A
#
# COMPACT_ATOMS: atom_id res chain seq x y z
N MET A 1 18.00 -4.09 -20.29
CA MET A 1 18.84 -3.69 -19.15
C MET A 1 19.30 -2.25 -19.36
N GLY A 2 18.73 -1.30 -18.62
CA GLY A 2 19.02 0.13 -18.78
C GLY A 2 20.40 0.47 -18.20
N LYS A 3 21.18 1.29 -18.91
CA LYS A 3 22.44 1.84 -18.39
C LYS A 3 22.09 2.88 -17.32
N GLU A 4 22.69 2.78 -16.14
CA GLU A 4 22.57 3.78 -15.08
C GLU A 4 22.82 5.18 -15.65
N GLY A 5 21.99 6.15 -15.25
CA GLY A 5 22.09 7.53 -15.73
C GLY A 5 21.28 7.85 -17.01
N LYS A 6 20.70 6.87 -17.70
CA LYS A 6 19.73 7.16 -18.77
C LYS A 6 18.40 7.62 -18.18
N THR A 7 17.84 8.71 -18.69
CA THR A 7 16.50 9.17 -18.32
C THR A 7 15.47 8.13 -18.75
N CYS A 8 14.74 7.58 -17.78
CA CYS A 8 13.61 6.68 -18.00
C CYS A 8 12.31 7.36 -17.57
N THR A 9 11.22 7.00 -18.24
CA THR A 9 9.87 7.39 -17.85
C THR A 9 9.35 6.39 -16.81
N TYR A 10 9.01 6.89 -15.64
CA TYR A 10 8.40 6.13 -14.54
C TYR A 10 6.93 6.50 -14.45
N VAL A 11 6.08 5.51 -14.21
CA VAL A 11 4.67 5.72 -13.88
C VAL A 11 4.49 5.31 -12.43
N CYS A 12 4.07 6.25 -11.58
CA CYS A 12 3.78 5.93 -10.19
C CYS A 12 2.56 5.01 -10.12
N PRO A 13 2.65 3.81 -9.52
CA PRO A 13 1.52 2.89 -9.40
C PRO A 13 0.43 3.43 -8.44
N THR A 14 0.76 4.42 -7.61
CA THR A 14 -0.11 4.97 -6.57
C THR A 14 -1.02 6.10 -7.07
N CYS A 15 -0.53 6.95 -7.98
CA CYS A 15 -1.27 8.12 -8.45
C CYS A 15 -1.26 8.27 -9.98
N SER A 16 -0.76 7.27 -10.71
CA SER A 16 -0.60 7.28 -12.17
C SER A 16 0.22 8.47 -12.69
N HIS A 17 0.94 9.17 -11.82
CA HIS A 17 1.75 10.30 -12.20
C HIS A 17 2.99 9.81 -12.95
N THR A 18 3.11 10.26 -14.19
CA THR A 18 4.24 9.95 -15.05
C THR A 18 5.33 10.99 -14.83
N PHE A 19 6.55 10.54 -14.50
CA PHE A 19 7.71 11.41 -14.30
C PHE A 19 8.96 10.82 -14.94
N GLN A 20 9.88 11.69 -15.35
CA GLN A 20 11.14 11.30 -15.93
C GLN A 20 12.26 11.40 -14.90
N ALA A 21 13.11 10.39 -14.84
CA ALA A 21 14.17 10.32 -13.86
C ALA A 21 15.34 9.47 -14.35
N PRO A 22 16.58 9.69 -13.88
CA PRO A 22 17.69 8.79 -14.17
C PRO A 22 17.38 7.37 -13.70
N PHE A 23 17.67 6.40 -14.56
CA PHE A 23 17.53 4.99 -14.22
C PHE A 23 18.42 4.65 -13.02
N GLN A 24 17.80 4.08 -11.99
CA GLN A 24 18.43 3.55 -10.80
C GLN A 24 17.89 2.13 -10.56
N SER A 25 18.74 1.26 -10.00
CA SER A 25 18.37 -0.12 -9.64
C SER A 25 17.37 -0.19 -8.49
N SER A 26 17.32 0.85 -7.64
CA SER A 26 16.41 0.95 -6.51
C SER A 26 15.04 1.57 -6.90
N PRO A 27 13.95 1.25 -6.16
CA PRO A 27 12.64 1.86 -6.38
C PRO A 27 12.69 3.39 -6.25
N LYS A 28 12.12 4.12 -7.22
CA LYS A 28 12.03 5.58 -7.18
C LYS A 28 10.77 6.06 -6.46
N LYS A 29 10.96 6.96 -5.49
CA LYS A 29 9.86 7.71 -4.88
C LYS A 29 9.18 8.62 -5.91
N CYS A 30 7.85 8.69 -5.87
CA CYS A 30 7.10 9.61 -6.71
C CYS A 30 7.39 11.06 -6.31
N PRO A 31 7.73 11.96 -7.26
CA PRO A 31 8.00 13.37 -6.97
C PRO A 31 6.74 14.20 -6.70
N ASN A 32 5.55 13.64 -6.94
CA ASN A 32 4.30 14.35 -6.69
C ASN A 32 4.04 14.45 -5.18
N GLN A 33 4.17 15.66 -4.63
CA GLN A 33 3.99 15.96 -3.20
C GLN A 33 2.59 15.57 -2.68
N THR A 34 1.57 15.61 -3.54
CA THR A 34 0.19 15.20 -3.20
C THR A 34 -0.04 13.69 -3.32
N CYS A 35 0.83 12.98 -4.05
CA CYS A 35 0.85 11.53 -4.13
C CYS A 35 1.52 10.90 -2.90
N ALA A 36 2.42 11.66 -2.24
CA ALA A 36 3.31 11.16 -1.20
C ALA A 36 2.90 11.46 0.26
N SER A 37 1.92 12.34 0.52
CA SER A 37 1.59 12.69 1.92
C SER A 37 0.38 11.94 2.47
N GLY A 38 -0.81 12.11 1.88
CA GLY A 38 -2.06 11.61 2.48
C GLY A 38 -2.15 10.09 2.54
N MET A 39 -2.29 9.44 1.38
CA MET A 39 -2.53 8.00 1.31
C MET A 39 -1.33 7.19 1.80
N PHE A 40 -0.10 7.61 1.49
CA PHE A 40 1.10 6.96 2.01
C PHE A 40 1.19 7.06 3.55
N SER A 41 0.89 8.22 4.15
CA SER A 41 0.84 8.34 5.61
C SER A 41 -0.28 7.49 6.21
N LYS A 42 -1.44 7.40 5.54
CA LYS A 42 -2.52 6.51 5.97
C LYS A 42 -2.09 5.04 5.94
N MET A 43 -1.46 4.61 4.84
CA MET A 43 -0.90 3.27 4.71
C MET A 43 0.11 2.98 5.82
N GLN A 44 1.09 3.86 6.05
CA GLN A 44 2.08 3.66 7.10
C GLN A 44 1.42 3.56 8.48
N ARG A 45 0.42 4.39 8.78
CA ARG A 45 -0.33 4.30 10.04
C ARG A 45 -1.07 2.98 10.20
N VAL A 46 -1.70 2.47 9.13
CA VAL A 46 -2.35 1.16 9.14
C VAL A 46 -1.33 0.05 9.36
N VAL A 47 -0.18 0.11 8.68
CA VAL A 47 0.91 -0.86 8.83
C VAL A 47 1.49 -0.84 10.24
N GLU A 48 1.73 0.33 10.82
CA GLU A 48 2.23 0.46 12.21
C GLU A 48 1.21 -0.08 13.21
N LYS A 49 -0.07 0.25 13.03
CA LYS A 49 -1.15 -0.15 13.94
C LYS A 49 -1.44 -1.65 13.88
N TYR A 50 -1.36 -2.25 12.70
CA TYR A 50 -1.78 -3.64 12.46
C TYR A 50 -0.68 -4.56 11.95
N ASN A 51 0.59 -4.19 12.11
CA ASN A 51 1.74 -4.98 11.64
C ASN A 51 1.62 -6.48 11.97
N PRO A 52 1.38 -6.87 13.24
CA PRO A 52 1.32 -8.29 13.56
C PRO A 52 0.11 -8.99 12.93
N GLN A 53 -1.03 -8.31 12.78
CA GLN A 53 -2.23 -8.88 12.14
C GLN A 53 -2.07 -9.01 10.64
N ILE A 54 -1.50 -8.00 9.97
CA ILE A 54 -1.20 -8.03 8.53
C ILE A 54 -0.28 -9.21 8.25
N ARG A 55 0.82 -9.34 9.00
CA ARG A 55 1.76 -10.46 8.83
C ARG A 55 1.10 -11.81 9.11
N LYS A 56 0.25 -11.91 10.14
CA LYS A 56 -0.48 -13.16 10.45
C LYS A 56 -1.44 -13.56 9.32
N VAL A 57 -2.27 -12.62 8.85
CA VAL A 57 -3.29 -12.86 7.80
C VAL A 57 -2.62 -13.24 6.49
N LEU A 58 -1.58 -12.49 6.09
CA LEU A 58 -0.89 -12.70 4.82
C LEU A 58 0.23 -13.76 4.90
N LYS A 59 0.44 -14.37 6.08
CA LYS A 59 1.48 -15.38 6.35
C LYS A 59 2.89 -14.90 5.96
N MET A 60 3.19 -13.64 6.26
CA MET A 60 4.49 -13.02 5.98
C MET A 60 5.50 -13.32 7.08
N THR A 61 6.76 -13.47 6.69
CA THR A 61 7.91 -13.53 7.59
C THR A 61 8.21 -12.15 8.20
N PRO A 62 8.97 -12.05 9.30
CA PRO A 62 9.33 -10.77 9.92
C PRO A 62 10.20 -9.85 9.04
N GLU A 63 10.93 -10.44 8.10
CA GLU A 63 11.93 -9.76 7.26
C GLU A 63 11.31 -9.13 6.01
N GLU A 64 10.10 -9.54 5.63
CA GLU A 64 9.39 -8.98 4.48
C GLU A 64 8.88 -7.55 4.75
N GLU A 65 9.08 -6.65 3.80
CA GLU A 65 8.51 -5.32 3.81
C GLU A 65 7.04 -5.38 3.39
N ILE A 66 6.16 -4.70 4.13
CA ILE A 66 4.74 -4.62 3.79
C ILE A 66 4.56 -3.50 2.77
N ASP A 67 4.07 -3.85 1.58
CA ASP A 67 3.80 -2.88 0.53
C ASP A 67 2.29 -2.57 0.37
N LEU A 68 1.95 -1.84 -0.69
CA LEU A 68 0.57 -1.49 -0.99
C LEU A 68 -0.28 -2.69 -1.39
N GLU A 69 0.27 -3.63 -2.15
CA GLU A 69 -0.47 -4.80 -2.59
C GLU A 69 -0.79 -5.72 -1.42
N ASP A 70 0.12 -5.83 -0.45
CA ASP A 70 -0.13 -6.53 0.80
C ASP A 70 -1.27 -5.88 1.59
N LEU A 71 -1.27 -4.55 1.71
CA LEU A 71 -2.38 -3.82 2.33
C LEU A 71 -3.72 -4.06 1.63
N LYS A 72 -3.75 -4.10 0.30
CA LYS A 72 -4.98 -4.41 -0.47
C LYS A 72 -5.47 -5.81 -0.17
N LYS A 73 -4.58 -6.81 -0.16
CA LYS A 73 -4.93 -8.20 0.19
C LYS A 73 -5.43 -8.28 1.63
N PHE A 74 -4.77 -7.61 2.56
CA PHE A 74 -5.21 -7.56 3.95
C PHE A 74 -6.62 -6.96 4.07
N CYS A 75 -6.90 -5.86 3.37
CA CYS A 75 -8.24 -5.27 3.34
C CYS A 75 -9.28 -6.22 2.71
N ALA A 76 -8.92 -6.90 1.62
CA ALA A 76 -9.79 -7.89 0.96
C ALA A 76 -10.16 -9.03 1.92
N GLU A 77 -9.18 -9.57 2.63
CA GLU A 77 -9.36 -10.62 3.62
C GLU A 77 -10.28 -10.16 4.76
N ILE A 78 -9.93 -9.08 5.46
CA ILE A 78 -10.66 -8.68 6.67
C ILE A 78 -12.09 -8.18 6.42
N PHE A 79 -12.35 -7.65 5.21
CA PHE A 79 -13.69 -7.20 4.82
C PHE A 79 -14.45 -8.21 3.95
N TRP A 80 -13.90 -9.41 3.74
CA TRP A 80 -14.43 -10.44 2.84
C TRP A 80 -14.87 -9.91 1.47
N ASN A 81 -14.01 -9.07 0.90
CA ASN A 81 -14.25 -8.35 -0.33
C ASN A 81 -13.24 -8.79 -1.39
N ASP A 82 -13.59 -8.56 -2.66
CA ASP A 82 -12.66 -8.82 -3.75
C ASP A 82 -11.51 -7.79 -3.75
N VAL A 83 -10.27 -8.25 -3.94
CA VAL A 83 -9.08 -7.39 -4.02
C VAL A 83 -9.20 -6.35 -5.14
N HIS A 84 -9.96 -6.65 -6.21
CA HIS A 84 -10.20 -5.74 -7.32
C HIS A 84 -10.91 -4.44 -6.89
N LEU A 85 -11.67 -4.47 -5.79
CA LEU A 85 -12.32 -3.27 -5.25
C LEU A 85 -11.31 -2.22 -4.77
N TYR A 86 -10.08 -2.62 -4.46
CA TYR A 86 -9.00 -1.72 -4.04
C TYR A 86 -8.08 -1.31 -5.19
N GLN A 87 -8.49 -1.55 -6.45
CA GLN A 87 -7.84 -0.92 -7.61
C GLN A 87 -8.22 0.56 -7.71
N ASP A 88 -9.41 0.94 -7.25
CA ASP A 88 -9.83 2.33 -7.18
C ASP A 88 -9.18 3.05 -5.98
N ARG A 89 -8.58 4.21 -6.27
CA ARG A 89 -7.89 5.02 -5.26
C ARG A 89 -8.83 5.52 -4.17
N PHE A 90 -10.05 5.93 -4.51
CA PHE A 90 -10.99 6.49 -3.53
C PHE A 90 -11.47 5.42 -2.56
N THR A 91 -11.76 4.23 -3.08
CA THR A 91 -12.16 3.07 -2.29
C THR A 91 -11.06 2.64 -1.33
N LEU A 92 -9.81 2.56 -1.81
CA LEU A 92 -8.65 2.29 -0.95
C LEU A 92 -8.46 3.38 0.11
N ASP A 93 -8.50 4.66 -0.25
CA ASP A 93 -8.28 5.77 0.67
C ASP A 93 -9.33 5.81 1.80
N ALA A 94 -10.61 5.61 1.46
CA ALA A 94 -11.69 5.53 2.44
C ALA A 94 -11.55 4.29 3.36
N THR A 95 -11.08 3.17 2.82
CA THR A 95 -10.84 1.95 3.60
C THR A 95 -9.69 2.15 4.59
N LEU A 96 -8.62 2.80 4.17
CA LEU A 96 -7.49 3.13 5.05
C LEU A 96 -7.92 4.09 6.17
N ASP A 97 -8.72 5.12 5.88
CA ASP A 97 -9.28 6.02 6.92
C ASP A 97 -10.12 5.26 7.94
N ARG A 98 -10.94 4.33 7.46
CA ARG A 98 -11.71 3.45 8.34
C ARG A 98 -10.79 2.61 9.21
N LEU A 99 -9.78 1.94 8.63
CA LEU A 99 -8.83 1.12 9.38
C LEU A 99 -8.06 1.88 10.46
N ILE A 100 -7.69 3.13 10.19
CA ILE A 100 -7.01 4.00 11.16
C ILE A 100 -7.91 4.28 12.35
N SER A 101 -9.22 4.46 12.13
CA SER A 101 -10.18 4.87 13.16
C SER A 101 -10.85 3.73 13.93
N ILE A 102 -11.01 2.54 13.34
CA ILE A 102 -11.68 1.40 13.99
C ILE A 102 -10.72 0.52 14.79
N SER A 103 -11.26 -0.46 15.52
CA SER A 103 -10.50 -1.60 16.04
C SER A 103 -10.80 -2.86 15.21
N LEU A 104 -9.81 -3.75 15.04
CA LEU A 104 -10.03 -5.01 14.31
C LEU A 104 -11.02 -5.94 15.03
N VAL A 105 -11.22 -5.78 16.34
CA VAL A 105 -12.23 -6.56 17.10
C VAL A 105 -13.66 -6.18 16.72
N ASP A 106 -13.86 -5.00 16.14
CA ASP A 106 -15.16 -4.54 15.64
C ASP A 106 -15.44 -5.05 14.21
N ILE A 107 -14.43 -5.63 13.57
CA ILE A 107 -14.55 -6.28 12.27
C ILE A 107 -14.89 -7.75 12.54
N PRO A 108 -15.91 -8.33 11.89
CA PRO A 108 -16.29 -9.72 12.08
C PRO A 108 -15.27 -10.73 11.51
N TYR A 109 -13.97 -10.42 11.44
CA TYR A 109 -12.95 -11.30 10.89
C TYR A 109 -12.31 -12.19 11.95
N ASN A 110 -12.23 -13.49 11.69
CA ASN A 110 -11.63 -14.46 12.61
C ASN A 110 -10.12 -14.54 12.36
N PHE A 111 -9.34 -13.87 13.22
CA PHE A 111 -7.87 -13.87 13.13
C PHE A 111 -7.23 -15.15 13.67
N ASN A 112 -7.97 -16.25 13.91
CA ASN A 112 -7.44 -17.47 14.53
C ASN A 112 -6.43 -18.22 13.67
#